data_AF-A0A388PN28-F1
#
_entry.id   AF-A0A388PN28-F1
#
_cell.length_a   1.000
_cell.length_b   1.000
_cell.length_c   1.000
_cell.angle_alpha   90.00
_cell.angle_beta   90.00
_cell.angle_gamma   90.00
#
_symmetry.space_group_name_H-M   'P 1'
#
loop_
_entity.id
_entity.type
_entity.pdbx_description
1 polymer ?
#
loop_
_entity_poly.entity_id
_entity_poly.type
_entity_poly.pdbx_seq_one_letter_code
_entity_poly.pdbx_strand_id
1 'polypeptide(L)'
;MVWAWFIVLLATLPGLWVADLLTDALAGTNLVLFISGAAIVAPCRRLKRWQAVLFAACVGFLFEARRPIPLGTLPFLLAGLSIFLTSNRILLRNTPLVLRGAVLCNTLACTAWFTAAGLRAGAFARGDLGDFTLQLLLQVGFAAAIALLVFVPLALIQDAAMDRTGLPPALESP
;
A
#
# COMPACT_ATOMS: atom_id res chain seq x y z
N MET A 1 1.34 23.60 -1.15
CA MET A 1 -0.02 23.59 -1.72
C MET A 1 -0.93 22.63 -0.98
N VAL A 2 -2.21 22.97 -0.80
CA VAL A 2 -3.21 22.14 -0.07
C VAL A 2 -3.52 20.84 -0.82
N TRP A 3 -3.58 20.89 -2.15
CA TRP A 3 -4.05 19.79 -3.02
C TRP A 3 -3.00 18.75 -3.43
N ALA A 4 -1.77 18.83 -2.92
CA ALA A 4 -0.69 17.95 -3.39
C ALA A 4 -0.99 16.45 -3.18
N TRP A 5 -1.63 16.09 -2.06
CA TRP A 5 -2.05 14.71 -1.80
C TRP A 5 -3.01 14.16 -2.87
N PHE A 6 -3.91 15.00 -3.38
CA PHE A 6 -4.89 14.62 -4.38
C PHE A 6 -4.26 14.44 -5.75
N ILE A 7 -3.32 15.32 -6.12
CA ILE A 7 -2.57 15.20 -7.39
C ILE A 7 -1.73 13.91 -7.38
N VAL A 8 -1.08 13.59 -6.26
CA VAL A 8 -0.32 12.34 -6.10
C VAL A 8 -1.26 11.12 -6.14
N LEU A 9 -2.45 11.21 -5.55
CA LEU A 9 -3.48 10.17 -5.66
C LEU A 9 -3.87 9.90 -7.11
N LEU A 10 -4.16 10.95 -7.88
CA LEU A 10 -4.48 10.84 -9.31
C LEU A 10 -3.32 10.24 -10.12
N ALA A 11 -2.07 10.59 -9.80
CA ALA A 11 -0.90 10.01 -10.45
C ALA A 11 -0.68 8.53 -10.09
N THR A 12 -1.05 8.11 -8.88
CA THR A 12 -0.90 6.73 -8.39
C THR A 12 -1.98 5.79 -8.93
N LEU A 13 -3.16 6.35 -9.21
CA LEU A 13 -4.38 5.62 -9.51
C LEU A 13 -4.32 4.71 -10.77
N PRO A 14 -3.68 5.11 -11.90
CA PRO A 14 -3.46 4.19 -13.01
C PRO A 14 -2.67 2.94 -12.61
N GLY A 15 -1.66 3.07 -11.75
CA GLY A 15 -0.88 1.93 -11.24
C GLY A 15 -1.73 0.99 -10.40
N LEU A 16 -2.59 1.53 -9.53
CA LEU A 16 -3.54 0.75 -8.73
C LEU A 16 -4.54 -0.01 -9.62
N TRP A 17 -5.03 0.63 -10.70
CA TRP A 17 -5.95 -0.01 -11.64
C TRP A 17 -5.30 -1.11 -12.47
N VAL A 18 -4.07 -0.91 -12.93
CA VAL A 18 -3.31 -1.95 -13.63
C VAL A 18 -3.08 -3.15 -12.72
N ALA A 19 -2.71 -2.92 -11.45
CA ALA A 19 -2.53 -4.00 -10.48
C ALA A 19 -3.82 -4.79 -10.24
N ASP A 20 -4.95 -4.10 -10.17
CA ASP A 20 -6.26 -4.73 -10.01
C ASP A 20 -6.68 -5.53 -11.26
N LEU A 21 -6.47 -4.98 -12.47
CA LEU A 21 -6.71 -5.70 -13.72
C LEU A 21 -5.83 -6.95 -13.85
N LEU A 22 -4.55 -6.86 -13.47
CA LEU A 22 -3.64 -8.00 -13.45
C LEU A 22 -4.05 -9.03 -12.40
N THR A 23 -4.62 -8.60 -11.28
CA THR A 23 -5.20 -9.52 -10.30
C THR A 23 -6.35 -10.31 -10.91
N ASP A 24 -7.22 -9.66 -11.67
CA ASP A 24 -8.36 -10.35 -12.31
C ASP A 24 -7.87 -11.31 -13.40
N ALA A 25 -6.80 -10.98 -14.12
CA ALA A 25 -6.13 -11.91 -15.04
C ALA A 25 -5.49 -13.12 -14.32
N LEU A 26 -5.07 -12.94 -13.06
CA LEU A 26 -4.52 -13.98 -12.18
C LEU A 26 -5.59 -14.71 -11.35
N ALA A 27 -6.88 -14.52 -11.64
CA ALA A 27 -7.96 -15.13 -10.85
C ALA A 27 -7.84 -16.66 -10.71
N GLY A 28 -7.24 -17.34 -11.69
CA GLY A 28 -6.99 -18.79 -11.65
C GLY A 28 -5.92 -19.24 -10.64
N THR A 29 -5.07 -18.35 -10.11
CA THR A 29 -3.98 -18.70 -9.20
C THR A 29 -4.29 -18.43 -7.73
N ASN A 30 -5.49 -17.92 -7.40
CA ASN A 30 -5.89 -17.51 -6.04
C ASN A 30 -4.97 -16.43 -5.40
N LEU A 31 -4.13 -15.77 -6.20
CA LEU A 31 -3.19 -14.74 -5.73
C LEU A 31 -3.68 -13.36 -6.15
N VAL A 32 -3.55 -12.40 -5.24
CA VAL A 32 -3.90 -10.99 -5.50
C VAL A 32 -2.66 -10.13 -5.62
N LEU A 33 -2.59 -9.29 -6.66
CA LEU A 33 -1.52 -8.33 -6.85
C LEU A 33 -1.80 -7.10 -5.98
N PHE A 34 -1.32 -7.17 -4.73
CA PHE A 34 -1.50 -6.11 -3.75
C PHE A 34 -0.31 -5.13 -3.81
N ILE A 35 -0.56 -3.84 -4.07
CA ILE A 35 0.47 -2.77 -4.09
C ILE A 35 0.13 -1.56 -3.22
N SER A 36 -1.05 -1.55 -2.58
CA SER A 36 -1.56 -0.39 -1.84
C SER A 36 -0.66 0.04 -0.69
N GLY A 37 -0.02 -0.91 0.01
CA GLY A 37 0.91 -0.59 1.09
C GLY A 37 2.27 -0.10 0.58
N ALA A 38 2.72 -0.55 -0.59
CA ALA A 38 3.92 0.00 -1.23
C ALA A 38 3.68 1.43 -1.72
N ALA A 39 2.47 1.70 -2.25
CA ALA A 39 2.09 2.99 -2.82
C ALA A 39 2.12 4.17 -1.83
N ILE A 40 2.03 3.92 -0.52
CA ILE A 40 2.03 5.00 0.49
C ILE A 40 3.43 5.46 0.90
N VAL A 41 4.48 4.70 0.57
CA VAL A 41 5.81 4.92 1.14
C VAL A 41 6.52 6.15 0.56
N ALA A 42 6.54 6.31 -0.77
CA ALA A 42 7.18 7.48 -1.38
C ALA A 42 6.47 8.80 -1.01
N PRO A 43 5.11 8.89 -1.06
CA PRO A 43 4.41 10.11 -0.65
C PRO A 43 4.64 10.50 0.82
N CYS A 44 4.81 9.52 1.73
CA CYS A 44 5.08 9.78 3.15
C CYS A 44 6.41 10.50 3.41
N ARG A 45 7.36 10.50 2.46
CA ARG A 45 8.63 11.21 2.58
C ARG A 45 8.46 12.72 2.51
N ARG A 46 7.51 13.19 1.69
CA ARG A 46 7.40 14.61 1.29
C ARG A 46 6.09 15.26 1.71
N LEU A 47 4.97 14.54 1.67
CA LEU A 47 3.66 15.09 2.06
C LEU A 47 3.63 15.48 3.54
N LYS A 48 2.84 16.50 3.90
CA LYS A 48 2.54 16.79 5.32
C LYS A 48 1.80 15.61 5.96
N ARG A 49 1.89 15.45 7.28
CA ARG A 49 1.26 14.31 7.99
C ARG A 49 -0.22 14.14 7.65
N TRP A 50 -1.01 15.22 7.69
CA TRP A 50 -2.43 15.15 7.33
C TRP A 50 -2.67 14.80 5.84
N GLN A 51 -1.79 15.26 4.94
CA GLN A 51 -1.86 14.96 3.51
C GLN A 51 -1.57 13.48 3.23
N ALA A 52 -0.55 12.92 3.89
CA ALA A 52 -0.20 11.52 3.80
C ALA A 52 -1.31 10.62 4.35
N VAL A 53 -1.97 11.03 5.44
CA VAL A 53 -3.13 10.32 6.02
C VAL A 53 -4.29 10.28 5.04
N LEU A 54 -4.69 11.43 4.47
CA LEU A 54 -5.77 11.47 3.49
C LEU A 54 -5.44 10.63 2.25
N PHE A 55 -4.22 10.79 1.71
CA PHE A 55 -3.76 9.98 0.58
C PHE A 55 -3.85 8.48 0.88
N ALA A 56 -3.30 8.04 2.01
CA ALA A 56 -3.25 6.63 2.39
C ALA A 56 -4.65 6.05 2.65
N ALA A 57 -5.53 6.81 3.30
CA ALA A 57 -6.92 6.43 3.50
C ALA A 57 -7.66 6.26 2.16
N CYS A 58 -7.48 7.20 1.23
CA CYS A 58 -8.07 7.11 -0.11
C CYS A 58 -7.55 5.91 -0.90
N VAL A 59 -6.25 5.61 -0.85
CA VAL A 59 -5.68 4.39 -1.46
C VAL A 59 -6.31 3.14 -0.85
N GLY A 60 -6.54 3.13 0.47
CA GLY A 60 -7.26 2.05 1.15
C GLY A 60 -8.68 1.90 0.62
N PHE A 61 -9.45 2.98 0.57
CA PHE A 61 -10.84 2.98 0.11
C PHE A 61 -10.97 2.51 -1.35
N LEU A 62 -10.03 2.92 -2.22
CA LEU A 62 -10.00 2.48 -3.61
C LEU A 62 -9.86 0.96 -3.73
N PHE A 63 -9.08 0.34 -2.85
CA PHE A 63 -8.97 -1.12 -2.80
C PHE A 63 -10.22 -1.76 -2.20
N GLU A 64 -10.75 -1.25 -1.09
CA GLU A 64 -11.95 -1.82 -0.46
C GLU A 64 -13.19 -1.75 -1.36
N ALA A 65 -13.32 -0.69 -2.16
CA ALA A 65 -14.44 -0.52 -3.07
C ALA A 65 -14.54 -1.64 -4.12
N ARG A 66 -13.45 -2.38 -4.37
CA ARG A 66 -13.37 -3.44 -5.39
C ARG A 66 -13.29 -4.85 -4.83
N ARG A 67 -13.08 -5.02 -3.51
CA ARG A 67 -12.87 -6.33 -2.90
C ARG A 67 -13.80 -6.51 -1.68
N PRO A 68 -14.38 -7.69 -1.47
CA PRO A 68 -15.35 -7.92 -0.39
C PRO A 68 -14.65 -8.05 0.98
N ILE A 69 -14.29 -6.93 1.59
CA ILE A 69 -13.65 -6.85 2.91
C ILE A 69 -14.47 -6.03 3.91
N PRO A 70 -14.25 -6.18 5.23
CA PRO A 70 -14.90 -5.32 6.22
C PRO A 70 -14.53 -3.85 5.99
N LEU A 71 -15.54 -2.98 5.99
CA LEU A 71 -15.39 -1.55 5.70
C LEU A 71 -14.42 -0.88 6.69
N GLY A 72 -13.51 -0.07 6.17
CA GLY A 72 -12.55 0.71 6.94
C GLY A 72 -11.26 -0.03 7.30
N THR A 73 -11.16 -1.34 7.10
CA THR A 73 -9.99 -2.14 7.48
C THR A 73 -8.69 -1.57 6.90
N LEU A 74 -8.63 -1.39 5.59
CA LEU A 74 -7.45 -0.88 4.89
C LEU A 74 -7.28 0.64 5.01
N PRO A 75 -8.32 1.48 4.87
CA PRO A 75 -8.22 2.92 5.09
C PRO A 75 -7.62 3.26 6.45
N PHE A 76 -8.10 2.64 7.54
CA PHE A 76 -7.58 2.90 8.88
C PHE A 76 -6.16 2.37 9.05
N LEU A 77 -5.86 1.18 8.52
CA LEU A 77 -4.52 0.62 8.60
C LEU A 77 -3.49 1.46 7.83
N LEU A 78 -3.79 1.80 6.58
CA LEU A 78 -2.90 2.61 5.75
C LEU A 78 -2.76 4.04 6.31
N ALA A 79 -3.83 4.61 6.86
CA ALA A 79 -3.75 5.87 7.60
C ALA A 79 -2.79 5.74 8.80
N GLY A 80 -2.91 4.68 9.61
CA GLY A 80 -2.01 4.39 10.73
C GLY A 80 -0.55 4.22 10.30
N LEU A 81 -0.31 3.44 9.23
CA LEU A 81 1.03 3.28 8.65
C LEU A 81 1.59 4.62 8.15
N SER A 82 0.77 5.45 7.49
CA SER A 82 1.20 6.77 7.04
C SER A 82 1.58 7.68 8.21
N ILE A 83 0.88 7.60 9.34
CA ILE A 83 1.23 8.32 10.58
C ILE A 83 2.58 7.84 11.08
N PHE A 84 2.79 6.53 11.15
CA PHE A 84 4.06 5.95 11.61
C PHE A 84 5.23 6.37 10.71
N LEU A 85 5.08 6.23 9.39
CA LEU A 85 6.10 6.61 8.41
C LEU A 85 6.41 8.11 8.43
N THR A 86 5.39 8.96 8.53
CA THR A 86 5.58 10.41 8.58
C THR A 86 6.14 10.89 9.92
N SER A 87 5.95 10.14 11.01
CA SER A 87 6.57 10.42 12.32
C SER A 87 8.01 9.91 12.38
N ASN A 88 8.34 8.87 11.61
CA ASN A 88 9.66 8.23 11.57
C ASN A 88 10.31 8.36 10.19
N ARG A 89 10.29 9.56 9.58
CA ARG A 89 10.83 9.78 8.22
C ARG A 89 12.29 9.41 8.06
N ILE A 90 13.05 9.34 9.17
CA ILE A 90 14.42 8.85 9.17
C ILE A 90 14.54 7.43 8.62
N LEU A 91 13.49 6.61 8.78
CA LEU A 91 13.39 5.27 8.20
C LEU A 91 13.19 5.29 6.68
N LEU A 92 12.96 6.45 6.07
CA LEU A 92 12.75 6.63 4.63
C LEU A 92 13.81 7.54 3.99
N ARG A 93 14.96 7.67 4.65
CA ARG A 93 16.06 8.55 4.22
C ARG A 93 16.79 8.01 3.00
N ASN A 94 17.15 6.74 3.02
CA ASN A 94 17.99 6.10 2.00
C ASN A 94 17.16 5.14 1.14
N THR A 95 17.48 5.01 -0.14
CA THR A 95 16.87 4.07 -1.09
C THR A 95 16.66 2.64 -0.55
N PRO A 96 17.65 1.98 0.09
CA PRO A 96 17.44 0.64 0.64
C PRO A 96 16.42 0.62 1.80
N LEU A 97 16.35 1.68 2.60
CA LEU A 97 15.38 1.77 3.70
C LEU A 97 13.96 2.04 3.19
N VAL A 98 13.84 2.86 2.13
CA VAL A 98 12.56 3.10 1.45
C VAL A 98 12.01 1.81 0.85
N LEU A 99 12.85 1.00 0.17
CA LEU A 99 12.45 -0.31 -0.36
C LEU A 99 12.00 -1.25 0.75
N ARG A 100 12.73 -1.31 1.88
CA ARG A 100 12.31 -2.08 3.05
C ARG A 100 10.97 -1.59 3.60
N GLY A 101 10.78 -0.28 3.69
CA GLY A 101 9.51 0.32 4.09
C GLY A 101 8.37 -0.08 3.16
N ALA A 102 8.59 -0.08 1.84
CA ALA A 102 7.62 -0.51 0.85
C ALA A 102 7.24 -1.98 1.03
N VAL A 103 8.22 -2.87 1.18
CA VAL A 103 7.98 -4.29 1.45
C VAL A 103 7.19 -4.47 2.74
N LEU A 104 7.62 -3.86 3.84
CA LEU A 104 6.97 -4.00 5.15
C LEU A 104 5.54 -3.46 5.15
N CYS A 105 5.32 -2.25 4.62
CA CYS A 105 3.97 -1.68 4.57
C CYS A 105 3.04 -2.50 3.68
N ASN A 106 3.56 -3.01 2.55
CA ASN A 106 2.77 -3.82 1.64
C ASN A 106 2.42 -5.19 2.24
N THR A 107 3.37 -5.85 2.89
CA THR A 107 3.12 -7.15 3.55
C THR A 107 2.21 -7.02 4.77
N LEU A 108 2.37 -5.99 5.59
CA LEU A 108 1.50 -5.74 6.74
C LEU A 108 0.06 -5.46 6.29
N ALA A 109 -0.11 -4.58 5.30
CA ALA A 109 -1.43 -4.27 4.76
C ALA A 109 -2.07 -5.48 4.06
N CYS A 110 -1.29 -6.27 3.32
CA CYS A 110 -1.75 -7.51 2.70
C CYS A 110 -2.16 -8.55 3.76
N THR A 111 -1.37 -8.72 4.83
CA THR A 111 -1.68 -9.63 5.93
C THR A 111 -3.00 -9.24 6.59
N ALA A 112 -3.16 -7.97 6.94
CA ALA A 112 -4.38 -7.47 7.58
C ALA A 112 -5.61 -7.62 6.67
N TRP A 113 -5.46 -7.34 5.39
CA TRP A 113 -6.52 -7.55 4.40
C TRP A 113 -6.92 -9.02 4.31
N PHE A 114 -5.96 -9.92 4.10
CA PHE A 114 -6.23 -11.34 3.88
C PHE A 114 -6.83 -11.99 5.14
N THR A 115 -6.34 -11.61 6.32
CA THR A 115 -6.91 -12.07 7.60
C THR A 115 -8.33 -11.54 7.82
N ALA A 116 -8.59 -10.26 7.55
CA ALA A 116 -9.94 -9.70 7.65
C ALA A 116 -10.93 -10.36 6.66
N ALA A 117 -10.49 -10.67 5.44
CA ALA A 117 -11.28 -11.41 4.46
C ALA A 117 -11.56 -12.85 4.93
N GLY A 118 -10.55 -13.55 5.46
CA GLY A 118 -10.70 -14.91 6.00
C GLY A 118 -11.64 -14.98 7.21
N LEU A 119 -11.57 -14.00 8.12
CA LEU A 119 -12.49 -13.86 9.24
C LEU A 119 -13.93 -13.65 8.76
N ARG A 120 -14.13 -12.77 7.78
CA ARG A 120 -15.45 -12.52 7.18
C ARG A 120 -16.01 -13.76 6.48
N ALA A 121 -15.15 -14.55 5.83
CA ALA A 121 -15.54 -15.80 5.19
C ALA A 121 -15.81 -16.94 6.18
N GLY A 122 -15.49 -16.78 7.46
CA GLY A 122 -15.67 -17.82 8.48
C GLY A 122 -14.65 -18.97 8.38
N ALA A 123 -13.47 -18.74 7.80
CA ALA A 123 -12.44 -19.76 7.62
C ALA A 123 -12.03 -20.44 8.94
N PHE A 124 -11.97 -19.65 10.02
CA PHE A 124 -11.65 -20.14 11.38
C PHE A 124 -12.72 -21.08 11.95
N ALA A 125 -13.99 -20.91 11.56
CA ALA A 125 -15.09 -21.73 12.06
C ALA A 125 -15.21 -23.08 11.34
N ARG A 126 -14.64 -23.22 10.15
CA ARG A 126 -14.72 -24.45 9.32
C ARG A 126 -13.61 -25.45 9.60
N GLY A 127 -12.59 -25.09 10.38
CA GLY A 127 -11.45 -25.96 10.70
C GLY A 127 -10.33 -25.97 9.66
N ASP A 128 -10.43 -25.16 8.60
CA ASP A 128 -9.46 -25.10 7.48
C ASP A 128 -8.23 -24.23 7.76
N LEU A 129 -7.73 -24.25 9.00
CA LEU A 129 -6.64 -23.37 9.43
C LEU A 129 -5.33 -23.63 8.69
N GLY A 130 -5.07 -24.87 8.29
CA GLY A 130 -3.86 -25.25 7.55
C GLY A 130 -3.82 -24.59 6.17
N ASP A 131 -4.88 -24.75 5.39
CA ASP A 131 -5.00 -24.18 4.04
C ASP A 131 -5.01 -22.65 4.07
N PHE A 132 -5.71 -22.06 5.05
CA PHE A 132 -5.68 -20.61 5.27
C PHE A 132 -4.26 -20.10 5.57
N THR A 133 -3.52 -20.80 6.44
CA THR A 133 -2.17 -20.38 6.82
C THR A 133 -1.21 -20.48 5.64
N LEU A 134 -1.29 -21.56 4.86
CA LEU A 134 -0.48 -21.73 3.65
C LEU A 134 -0.79 -20.63 2.63
N GLN A 135 -2.07 -20.36 2.37
CA GLN A 135 -2.48 -19.32 1.43
C GLN A 135 -2.05 -17.93 1.90
N LEU A 136 -2.12 -17.65 3.21
CA LEU A 136 -1.62 -16.40 3.79
C LEU A 136 -0.12 -16.24 3.55
N LEU A 137 0.68 -17.27 3.78
CA LEU A 137 2.14 -17.22 3.56
C LEU A 137 2.47 -16.98 2.09
N LEU A 138 1.78 -17.68 1.17
CA LEU A 138 1.94 -17.47 -0.27
C LEU A 138 1.56 -16.04 -0.67
N GLN A 139 0.43 -15.55 -0.17
CA GLN A 139 -0.08 -14.22 -0.49
C GLN A 139 0.83 -13.11 0.05
N VAL A 140 1.37 -13.26 1.27
CA VAL A 140 2.30 -12.31 1.87
C VAL A 140 3.66 -12.35 1.16
N GLY A 141 4.17 -13.54 0.85
CA GLY A 141 5.41 -13.71 0.07
C GLY A 141 5.30 -13.08 -1.32
N PHE A 142 4.16 -13.29 -2.00
CA PHE A 142 3.86 -12.68 -3.28
C PHE A 142 3.77 -11.15 -3.17
N ALA A 143 3.06 -10.63 -2.16
CA ALA A 143 2.97 -9.18 -1.91
C ALA A 143 4.34 -8.54 -1.62
N ALA A 144 5.25 -9.25 -0.95
CA ALA A 144 6.62 -8.78 -0.72
C ALA A 144 7.42 -8.69 -2.04
N ALA A 145 7.34 -9.73 -2.87
CA ALA A 145 8.02 -9.76 -4.17
C ALA A 145 7.50 -8.68 -5.11
N ILE A 146 6.17 -8.53 -5.20
CA ILE A 146 5.51 -7.50 -6.00
C ILE A 146 5.89 -6.09 -5.52
N ALA A 147 5.98 -5.88 -4.20
CA ALA A 147 6.45 -4.60 -3.67
C ALA A 147 7.85 -4.26 -4.19
N LEU A 148 8.79 -5.20 -4.22
CA LEU A 148 10.13 -4.95 -4.76
C LEU A 148 10.13 -4.62 -6.26
N LEU A 149 9.29 -5.30 -7.03
CA LEU A 149 9.23 -5.13 -8.49
C LEU A 149 8.54 -3.82 -8.90
N VAL A 150 7.42 -3.49 -8.25
CA VAL A 150 6.54 -2.41 -8.68
C VAL A 150 6.84 -1.10 -7.94
N PHE A 151 7.48 -1.15 -6.78
CA PHE A 151 7.71 0.07 -5.98
C PHE A 151 8.56 1.10 -6.72
N VAL A 152 9.65 0.71 -7.38
CA VAL A 152 10.54 1.66 -8.06
C VAL A 152 9.79 2.47 -9.14
N PRO A 153 9.13 1.86 -10.14
CA PRO A 153 8.40 2.63 -11.13
C PRO A 153 7.26 3.45 -10.53
N LEU A 154 6.57 2.92 -9.51
CA LEU A 154 5.50 3.65 -8.82
C LEU A 154 6.03 4.90 -8.10
N ALA A 155 7.14 4.77 -7.38
CA ALA A 155 7.80 5.85 -6.67
C ALA A 155 8.28 6.94 -7.63
N LEU A 156 8.83 6.57 -8.80
CA LEU A 156 9.23 7.55 -9.82
C LEU A 156 8.06 8.38 -10.34
N ILE A 157 6.90 7.75 -10.58
CA ILE A 157 5.68 8.46 -11.01
C ILE A 157 5.20 9.42 -9.91
N GLN A 158 5.20 8.95 -8.67
CA GLN A 158 4.77 9.74 -7.51
C GLN A 158 5.72 10.91 -7.22
N ASP A 159 7.02 10.69 -7.29
CA ASP A 159 8.04 11.73 -7.11
C ASP A 159 7.94 12.78 -8.21
N ALA A 160 7.80 12.38 -9.48
CA ALA A 160 7.59 13.31 -10.58
C ALA A 160 6.31 14.13 -10.42
N ALA A 161 5.23 13.53 -9.91
CA ALA A 161 3.99 14.25 -9.60
C ALA A 161 4.23 15.27 -8.46
N MET A 162 4.92 14.88 -7.40
CA MET A 162 5.24 15.77 -6.27
C MET A 162 6.15 16.94 -6.71
N ASP A 163 7.12 16.71 -7.57
CA ASP A 163 8.00 17.75 -8.13
C ASP A 163 7.21 18.79 -8.91
N ARG A 164 6.25 18.36 -9.74
CA ARG A 164 5.36 19.26 -10.48
C ARG A 164 4.43 20.09 -9.59
N THR A 165 4.14 19.61 -8.38
CA THR A 165 3.35 20.38 -7.39
C THR A 165 4.16 21.40 -6.59
N GLY A 166 5.47 21.50 -6.84
CA GLY A 166 6.37 22.39 -6.10
C GLY A 166 6.54 21.98 -4.64
N LEU A 167 6.33 20.70 -4.30
CA LEU A 167 6.68 20.19 -2.98
C LEU A 167 8.20 20.17 -2.84
N PRO A 168 8.76 20.60 -1.70
CA PRO A 168 10.20 20.51 -1.49
C PRO A 168 10.66 19.05 -1.60
N PRO A 169 11.91 18.81 -2.05
CA PRO A 169 12.51 17.49 -2.02
C PRO A 169 12.53 16.96 -0.58
N ALA A 170 12.56 15.63 -0.43
CA ALA A 170 12.69 15.04 0.90
C ALA A 170 14.02 15.53 1.52
N LEU A 171 13.98 15.96 2.79
CA LEU A 171 15.18 16.44 3.49
C LEU A 171 16.24 15.33 3.54
N GLU A 172 17.38 15.55 2.88
CA GLU A 172 18.50 14.59 2.87
C GLU A 172 19.44 14.75 4.08
N SER A 173 19.39 15.88 4.81
CA SER A 173 20.23 16.20 5.98
C SER A 173 19.47 16.91 7.11
N PRO A 174 19.94 16.81 8.38
CA PRO A 174 19.38 17.52 9.54
C PRO A 174 19.43 19.04 9.39
#